data_AF-A0AAU0HDS5-F1
#
_entry.id   AF-A0AAU0HDS5-F1
#
_cell.length_a   1.000
_cell.length_b   1.000
_cell.length_c   1.000
_cell.angle_alpha   90.00
_cell.angle_beta   90.00
_cell.angle_gamma   90.00
#
_symmetry.space_group_name_H-M   'P 1'
#
loop_
_entity.id
_entity.type
_entity.pdbx_description
1 polymer ?
#
loop_
_entity_poly.entity_id
_entity_poly.type
_entity_poly.pdbx_seq_one_letter_code
_entity_poly.pdbx_strand_id
1 'polypeptide(L)'
;MMHKLLAAGAASLMIGLGATASAATVTLSLTNQGTVATAPGSTATVFRADLTGIGLAEIAAIKITDSNSGTGGSPGIYSGFDLDAIFLDIDGDFNTTADQISATAFLFMAGSVRPTLDTMFLPDAQDPGPTSGAIDATTVDEAQATLGAIDGVFFDTGSLTLGDGGMLTAIFGPSVPVGASLFLFIAELGNSPGEGVDATIEVSDVVPEVPLPGAAVLFASGLAALRLRKKKA
;
A
#
# COMPACT_ATOMS: atom_id res chain seq x y z
N MET A 1 42.95 -51.93 -1.38
CA MET A 1 42.24 -51.49 -2.61
C MET A 1 40.85 -51.02 -2.20
N MET A 2 40.67 -49.70 -2.12
CA MET A 2 39.38 -49.06 -1.84
C MET A 2 38.46 -49.20 -3.06
N HIS A 3 37.19 -49.57 -2.83
CA HIS A 3 36.10 -49.21 -3.73
C HIS A 3 35.02 -48.51 -2.91
N LYS A 4 34.93 -47.20 -3.11
CA LYS A 4 33.78 -46.37 -2.75
C LYS A 4 32.61 -46.77 -3.66
N LEU A 5 31.38 -46.81 -3.15
CA LEU A 5 30.26 -46.28 -3.92
C LEU A 5 29.10 -45.88 -2.99
N LEU A 6 28.66 -44.65 -3.24
CA LEU A 6 27.68 -43.84 -2.52
C LEU A 6 26.29 -44.49 -2.53
N ALA A 7 25.59 -44.46 -1.40
CA ALA A 7 24.15 -44.71 -1.34
C ALA A 7 23.40 -43.38 -1.18
N ALA A 8 22.70 -43.03 -2.26
CA ALA A 8 21.63 -42.07 -2.47
C ALA A 8 21.15 -41.19 -1.28
N GLY A 9 21.38 -39.88 -1.41
CA GLY A 9 20.59 -38.86 -0.72
C GLY A 9 19.17 -38.78 -1.31
N ALA A 10 18.17 -39.03 -0.48
CA ALA A 10 16.77 -38.76 -0.78
C ALA A 10 16.54 -37.24 -0.75
N ALA A 11 16.40 -36.62 -1.91
CA ALA A 11 15.88 -35.26 -2.01
C ALA A 11 14.34 -35.35 -1.99
N SER A 12 13.75 -35.22 -0.81
CA SER A 12 12.31 -35.07 -0.64
C SER A 12 11.89 -33.76 -1.29
N LEU A 13 11.23 -33.84 -2.46
CA LEU A 13 10.55 -32.72 -3.08
C LEU A 13 9.28 -32.47 -2.26
N MET A 14 9.38 -31.65 -1.21
CA MET A 14 8.24 -31.10 -0.51
C MET A 14 7.48 -30.22 -1.51
N ILE A 15 6.45 -30.79 -2.14
CA ILE A 15 5.39 -29.99 -2.78
C ILE A 15 4.71 -29.32 -1.59
N GLY A 16 5.10 -28.09 -1.29
CA GLY A 16 4.43 -27.27 -0.29
C GLY A 16 2.97 -27.16 -0.72
N LEU A 17 2.07 -27.82 0.01
CA LEU A 17 0.69 -27.37 0.06
C LEU A 17 0.77 -25.97 0.63
N GLY A 18 0.60 -24.96 -0.23
CA GLY A 18 0.45 -23.58 0.21
C GLY A 18 -0.68 -23.58 1.23
N ALA A 19 -0.34 -23.27 2.49
CA ALA A 19 -1.37 -22.91 3.45
C ALA A 19 -2.08 -21.71 2.82
N THR A 20 -3.34 -21.87 2.45
CA THR A 20 -4.18 -20.74 2.08
C THR A 20 -4.36 -19.94 3.36
N ALA A 21 -3.50 -18.94 3.58
CA ALA A 21 -3.77 -17.93 4.57
C ALA A 21 -5.11 -17.31 4.19
N SER A 22 -6.12 -17.51 5.04
CA SER A 22 -7.42 -16.87 4.85
C SER A 22 -7.25 -15.44 5.33
N ALA A 23 -7.01 -14.51 4.40
CA ALA A 23 -7.06 -13.10 4.72
C ALA A 23 -8.48 -12.75 5.19
N ALA A 24 -8.61 -12.24 6.40
CA ALA A 24 -9.85 -11.60 6.82
C ALA A 24 -9.77 -10.13 6.37
N THR A 25 -10.75 -9.71 5.58
CA THR A 25 -10.85 -8.35 5.07
C THR A 25 -12.10 -7.68 5.60
N VAL A 26 -11.94 -6.48 6.16
CA VAL A 26 -13.04 -5.66 6.66
C VAL A 26 -13.02 -4.32 5.95
N THR A 27 -14.18 -3.91 5.42
CA THR A 27 -14.36 -2.57 4.86
C THR A 27 -14.62 -1.58 6.00
N LEU A 28 -13.89 -0.48 6.01
CA LEU A 28 -14.01 0.55 7.04
C LEU A 28 -14.93 1.70 6.62
N SER A 29 -15.51 2.38 7.61
CA SER A 29 -16.15 3.68 7.45
C SER A 29 -15.30 4.75 8.11
N LEU A 30 -15.03 5.84 7.38
CA LEU A 30 -14.24 6.96 7.86
C LEU A 30 -15.11 8.03 8.51
N THR A 31 -14.58 8.65 9.56
CA THR A 31 -15.15 9.83 10.22
C THR A 31 -14.20 11.00 10.09
N ASN A 32 -14.66 12.10 9.51
CA ASN A 32 -13.88 13.35 9.39
C ASN A 32 -13.57 13.93 10.79
N GLN A 33 -12.29 14.22 11.05
CA GLN A 33 -11.77 14.77 12.31
C GLN A 33 -11.45 16.27 12.23
N GLY A 34 -11.62 16.89 11.07
CA GLY A 34 -11.35 18.29 10.79
C GLY A 34 -10.20 18.48 9.81
N THR A 35 -9.79 19.74 9.69
CA THR A 35 -8.73 20.18 8.79
C THR A 35 -7.57 20.74 9.59
N VAL A 36 -6.35 20.40 9.19
CA VAL A 36 -5.09 20.84 9.80
C VAL A 36 -4.33 21.69 8.79
N ALA A 37 -3.67 22.76 9.25
CA ALA A 37 -2.75 23.51 8.41
C ALA A 37 -1.39 22.79 8.38
N THR A 38 -0.93 22.44 7.18
CA THR A 38 0.32 21.70 6.96
C THR A 38 1.48 22.63 6.58
N ALA A 39 1.19 23.63 5.75
CA ALA A 39 2.12 24.67 5.33
C ALA A 39 1.39 25.98 5.02
N PRO A 40 2.08 27.12 4.81
CA PRO A 40 1.43 28.36 4.39
C PRO A 40 0.60 28.17 3.12
N GLY A 41 -0.73 28.29 3.25
CA GLY A 41 -1.66 28.09 2.13
C GLY A 41 -1.99 26.64 1.80
N SER A 42 -1.51 25.67 2.60
CA SER A 42 -1.84 24.24 2.46
C SER A 42 -2.53 23.71 3.71
N THR A 43 -3.46 22.80 3.50
CA THR A 43 -4.23 22.16 4.56
C THR A 43 -4.47 20.71 4.23
N ALA A 44 -4.58 19.85 5.22
CA ALA A 44 -5.00 18.47 5.06
C ALA A 44 -6.28 18.18 5.85
N THR A 45 -7.19 17.41 5.27
CA THR A 45 -8.39 16.93 5.96
C THR A 45 -8.11 15.55 6.54
N VAL A 46 -8.35 15.38 7.83
CA VAL A 46 -8.00 14.16 8.56
C VAL A 46 -9.25 13.31 8.77
N PHE A 47 -9.13 12.01 8.48
CA PHE A 47 -10.18 11.02 8.64
C PHE A 47 -9.72 9.91 9.57
N ARG A 48 -10.65 9.38 10.36
CA ARG A 48 -10.39 8.32 11.33
C ARG A 48 -11.36 7.15 11.15
N ALA A 49 -10.88 5.93 11.28
CA ALA A 49 -11.69 4.74 11.52
C ALA A 49 -11.29 4.06 12.83
N ASP A 50 -12.29 3.56 13.57
CA ASP A 50 -12.07 2.73 14.76
C ASP A 50 -11.85 1.28 14.31
N LEU A 51 -10.73 0.70 14.71
CA LEU A 51 -10.35 -0.68 14.39
C LEU A 51 -10.61 -1.62 15.57
N THR A 52 -11.14 -1.11 16.67
CA THR A 52 -11.47 -1.90 17.85
C THR A 52 -12.60 -2.88 17.51
N GLY A 53 -12.36 -4.18 17.73
CA GLY A 53 -13.39 -5.20 17.53
C GLY A 53 -13.72 -5.52 16.07
N ILE A 54 -12.85 -5.16 15.11
CA ILE A 54 -13.02 -5.51 13.68
C ILE A 54 -12.96 -7.02 13.39
N GLY A 55 -12.70 -7.85 14.40
CA GLY A 55 -12.60 -9.31 14.26
C GLY A 55 -11.23 -9.82 13.84
N LEU A 56 -10.25 -8.94 13.75
CA LEU A 56 -8.83 -9.28 13.57
C LEU A 56 -8.09 -9.22 14.91
N ALA A 57 -7.10 -10.08 15.09
CA ALA A 57 -6.21 -10.04 16.26
C ALA A 57 -5.02 -9.08 16.06
N GLU A 58 -4.62 -8.88 14.81
CA GLU A 58 -3.53 -7.99 14.41
C GLU A 58 -3.79 -7.45 13.00
N ILE A 59 -3.09 -6.37 12.66
CA ILE A 59 -3.11 -5.72 11.34
C ILE A 59 -1.71 -5.83 10.75
N ALA A 60 -1.61 -6.48 9.60
CA ALA A 60 -0.37 -6.56 8.83
C ALA A 60 -0.38 -5.60 7.63
N ALA A 61 -1.57 -5.31 7.08
CA ALA A 61 -1.70 -4.46 5.91
C ALA A 61 -3.03 -3.69 5.89
N ILE A 62 -2.99 -2.50 5.29
CA ILE A 62 -4.18 -1.68 4.98
C ILE A 62 -4.08 -1.28 3.51
N LYS A 63 -5.09 -1.67 2.73
CA LYS A 63 -5.17 -1.35 1.33
C LYS A 63 -6.23 -0.27 1.10
N ILE A 64 -5.84 0.78 0.39
CA ILE A 64 -6.70 1.83 -0.13
C ILE A 64 -6.82 1.61 -1.64
N THR A 65 -8.04 1.57 -2.15
CA THR A 65 -8.32 1.53 -3.59
C THR A 65 -9.18 2.72 -3.94
N ASP A 66 -8.68 3.52 -4.87
CA ASP A 66 -9.41 4.66 -5.41
C ASP A 66 -10.76 4.25 -6.01
N SER A 67 -11.78 5.11 -5.89
CA SER A 67 -13.15 4.87 -6.38
C SER A 67 -13.26 4.72 -7.90
N ASN A 68 -12.25 5.18 -8.66
CA ASN A 68 -12.27 5.31 -10.11
C ASN A 68 -13.44 6.18 -10.61
N SER A 69 -13.86 7.17 -9.80
CA SER A 69 -15.02 8.02 -10.09
C SER A 69 -14.76 9.02 -11.22
N GLY A 70 -13.49 9.37 -11.46
CA GLY A 70 -13.11 10.43 -12.39
C GLY A 70 -13.63 11.81 -11.99
N THR A 71 -13.91 12.05 -10.71
CA THR A 71 -14.40 13.35 -10.21
C THR A 71 -13.65 13.79 -8.95
N GLY A 72 -13.64 15.10 -8.68
CA GLY A 72 -13.07 15.68 -7.45
C GLY A 72 -11.67 16.26 -7.60
N GLY A 73 -10.70 15.44 -8.00
CA GLY A 73 -9.26 15.76 -7.88
C GLY A 73 -8.80 16.96 -8.67
N SER A 74 -7.67 17.53 -8.29
CA SER A 74 -7.07 18.71 -8.94
C SER A 74 -6.70 18.45 -10.40
N PRO A 75 -6.95 19.35 -11.38
CA PRO A 75 -8.18 20.06 -11.77
C PRO A 75 -9.10 19.17 -12.64
N GLY A 76 -9.34 17.95 -12.19
CA GLY A 76 -10.15 16.94 -12.84
C GLY A 76 -9.33 16.01 -13.72
N ILE A 77 -8.07 15.75 -13.38
CA ILE A 77 -7.21 14.81 -14.13
C ILE A 77 -7.12 13.43 -13.46
N TYR A 78 -7.42 13.34 -12.17
CA TYR A 78 -7.60 12.11 -11.40
C TYR A 78 -8.81 12.26 -10.45
N SER A 79 -9.25 11.17 -9.87
CA SER A 79 -10.21 11.09 -8.77
C SER A 79 -9.69 11.82 -7.53
N GLY A 80 -10.59 12.41 -6.74
CA GLY A 80 -10.26 13.46 -5.77
C GLY A 80 -9.61 13.09 -4.45
N PHE A 81 -8.69 12.12 -4.46
CA PHE A 81 -7.99 11.69 -3.27
C PHE A 81 -6.47 11.79 -3.44
N ASP A 82 -5.89 12.79 -2.80
CA ASP A 82 -4.44 12.99 -2.67
C ASP A 82 -4.03 12.62 -1.24
N LEU A 83 -3.44 11.44 -1.05
CA LEU A 83 -3.10 10.89 0.25
C LEU A 83 -1.87 11.61 0.83
N ASP A 84 -2.07 12.36 1.91
CA ASP A 84 -1.00 13.03 2.68
C ASP A 84 -0.41 12.07 3.72
N ALA A 85 -1.27 11.39 4.49
CA ALA A 85 -0.81 10.50 5.56
C ALA A 85 -1.64 9.23 5.68
N ILE A 86 -0.99 8.12 6.06
CA ILE A 86 -1.63 6.90 6.55
C ILE A 86 -0.84 6.30 7.70
N PHE A 87 -1.48 6.21 8.87
CA PHE A 87 -0.88 5.59 10.05
C PHE A 87 -1.93 5.00 10.97
N LEU A 88 -1.47 4.09 11.84
CA LEU A 88 -2.24 3.59 12.96
C LEU A 88 -1.96 4.42 14.21
N ASP A 89 -2.91 4.46 15.12
CA ASP A 89 -2.82 5.26 16.34
C ASP A 89 -3.51 4.55 17.51
N ILE A 90 -2.93 4.61 18.71
CA ILE A 90 -3.39 3.77 19.82
C ILE A 90 -4.52 4.45 20.59
N ASP A 91 -4.44 5.75 20.87
CA ASP A 91 -5.43 6.44 21.70
C ASP A 91 -6.56 7.14 20.92
N GLY A 92 -6.39 7.29 19.61
CA GLY A 92 -7.38 7.87 18.70
C GLY A 92 -7.31 9.39 18.60
N ASP A 93 -6.20 10.00 19.04
CA ASP A 93 -5.87 11.42 18.91
C ASP A 93 -4.63 11.60 18.02
N PHE A 94 -4.83 12.04 16.78
CA PHE A 94 -3.71 12.26 15.85
C PHE A 94 -2.72 13.37 16.27
N ASN A 95 -3.00 14.11 17.35
CA ASN A 95 -2.08 15.11 17.89
C ASN A 95 -1.04 14.50 18.84
N THR A 96 -1.27 13.30 19.36
CA THR A 96 -0.30 12.54 20.15
C THR A 96 0.56 11.70 19.21
N THR A 97 1.74 12.20 18.86
CA THR A 97 2.61 11.53 17.87
C THR A 97 3.42 10.36 18.44
N ALA A 98 3.43 10.19 19.76
CA ALA A 98 4.28 9.18 20.42
C ALA A 98 3.75 7.76 20.27
N ASP A 99 2.46 7.60 19.99
CA ASP A 99 1.76 6.33 19.82
C ASP A 99 1.24 6.10 18.39
N GLN A 100 1.66 6.96 17.47
CA GLN A 100 1.48 6.73 16.04
C GLN A 100 2.40 5.61 15.56
N ILE A 101 1.86 4.76 14.71
CA ILE A 101 2.54 3.63 14.10
C ILE A 101 2.44 3.80 12.60
N SER A 102 3.55 4.20 11.97
CA SER A 102 3.65 4.36 10.53
C SER A 102 3.79 3.01 9.82
N ALA A 103 3.37 2.97 8.56
CA ALA A 103 3.70 1.86 7.69
C ALA A 103 5.22 1.75 7.48
N THR A 104 5.69 0.53 7.28
CA THR A 104 7.10 0.21 7.05
C THR A 104 7.46 0.00 5.58
N ALA A 105 6.45 -0.18 4.73
CA ALA A 105 6.59 -0.32 3.29
C ALA A 105 5.25 -0.06 2.61
N PHE A 106 5.32 0.22 1.31
CA PHE A 106 4.15 0.44 0.47
C PHE A 106 4.19 -0.47 -0.78
N LEU A 107 3.05 -1.09 -1.10
CA LEU A 107 2.81 -1.69 -2.43
C LEU A 107 1.89 -0.75 -3.18
N PHE A 108 2.34 -0.26 -4.33
CA PHE A 108 1.62 0.74 -5.10
C PHE A 108 1.31 0.23 -6.50
N MET A 109 0.14 0.61 -7.01
CA MET A 109 -0.13 0.58 -8.44
C MET A 109 -0.86 1.86 -8.79
N ALA A 110 -0.23 2.68 -9.63
CA ALA A 110 -0.83 3.90 -10.14
C ALA A 110 -2.07 3.59 -10.97
N GLY A 111 -3.11 4.38 -10.75
CA GLY A 111 -4.28 4.46 -11.60
C GLY A 111 -3.97 5.19 -12.91
N SER A 112 -5.02 5.43 -13.69
CA SER A 112 -4.87 6.27 -14.89
C SER A 112 -4.89 7.75 -14.53
N VAL A 113 -4.10 8.54 -15.25
CA VAL A 113 -4.20 10.01 -15.26
C VAL A 113 -4.81 10.45 -16.58
N ARG A 114 -5.79 11.34 -16.51
CA ARG A 114 -6.46 11.87 -17.69
C ARG A 114 -5.58 12.90 -18.40
N PRO A 115 -5.66 13.01 -19.74
CA PRO A 115 -4.80 13.91 -20.49
C PRO A 115 -4.92 15.36 -20.03
N THR A 116 -3.78 16.02 -19.84
CA THR A 116 -3.69 17.44 -19.54
C THR A 116 -2.56 18.10 -20.32
N LEU A 117 -2.66 19.42 -20.52
CA LEU A 117 -1.59 20.25 -21.06
C LEU A 117 -0.89 21.08 -19.98
N ASP A 118 -1.40 21.02 -18.75
CA ASP A 118 -0.81 21.72 -17.62
C ASP A 118 0.43 20.95 -17.15
N THR A 119 1.59 21.59 -17.33
CA THR A 119 2.89 21.00 -17.03
C THR A 119 3.09 20.73 -15.55
N MET A 120 2.29 21.33 -14.66
CA MET A 120 2.34 21.07 -13.21
C MET A 120 1.97 19.62 -12.85
N PHE A 121 1.20 18.96 -13.71
CA PHE A 121 0.74 17.59 -13.49
C PHE A 121 1.37 16.58 -14.45
N LEU A 122 2.36 17.03 -15.21
CA LEU A 122 3.12 16.15 -16.09
C LEU A 122 4.37 15.68 -15.35
N PRO A 123 4.83 14.45 -15.57
CA PRO A 123 6.05 13.96 -14.94
C PRO A 123 7.25 14.86 -15.24
N ASP A 124 8.07 15.11 -14.23
CA ASP A 124 9.30 15.88 -14.35
C ASP A 124 10.49 15.25 -13.60
N ALA A 125 11.53 16.02 -13.32
CA ALA A 125 12.72 15.50 -12.62
C ALA A 125 12.53 15.33 -11.11
N GLN A 126 11.59 16.07 -10.50
CA GLN A 126 11.25 15.99 -9.09
C GLN A 126 10.11 14.99 -8.85
N ASP A 127 9.19 14.86 -9.80
CA ASP A 127 8.05 13.95 -9.76
C ASP A 127 8.01 13.10 -11.04
N PRO A 128 8.87 12.07 -11.15
CA PRO A 128 9.07 11.34 -12.40
C PRO A 128 7.99 10.29 -12.70
N GLY A 129 7.15 9.97 -11.71
CA GLY A 129 6.10 8.98 -11.83
C GLY A 129 4.88 9.45 -12.62
N PRO A 130 3.97 8.53 -12.99
CA PRO A 130 2.74 8.88 -13.70
C PRO A 130 1.75 9.65 -12.83
N THR A 131 1.89 9.57 -11.51
CA THR A 131 1.06 10.20 -10.49
C THR A 131 1.98 10.89 -9.49
N SER A 132 1.53 12.00 -8.92
CA SER A 132 2.34 12.73 -7.95
C SER A 132 2.68 11.92 -6.72
N GLY A 133 3.94 12.02 -6.26
CA GLY A 133 4.46 11.26 -5.13
C GLY A 133 4.96 9.86 -5.50
N ALA A 134 5.09 9.54 -6.79
CA ALA A 134 5.56 8.24 -7.27
C ALA A 134 6.85 8.36 -8.11
N ILE A 135 7.70 7.34 -8.06
CA ILE A 135 8.86 7.22 -8.95
C ILE A 135 8.44 6.65 -10.30
N ASP A 136 7.55 5.66 -10.27
CA ASP A 136 6.98 4.99 -11.42
C ASP A 136 5.57 4.45 -11.10
N ALA A 137 4.96 3.71 -12.03
CA ALA A 137 3.60 3.19 -11.85
C ALA A 137 3.43 2.16 -10.71
N THR A 138 4.51 1.72 -10.06
CA THR A 138 4.51 0.68 -9.04
C THR A 138 5.28 1.03 -7.77
N THR A 139 5.95 2.19 -7.76
CA THR A 139 6.87 2.58 -6.71
C THR A 139 6.51 3.98 -6.20
N VAL A 140 6.18 4.08 -4.91
CA VAL A 140 6.03 5.35 -4.20
C VAL A 140 7.40 6.01 -4.08
N ASP A 141 7.48 7.32 -4.32
CA ASP A 141 8.63 8.11 -3.91
C ASP A 141 8.44 8.50 -2.44
N GLU A 142 8.90 7.66 -1.52
CA GLU A 142 8.71 7.90 -0.08
C GLU A 142 9.42 9.18 0.43
N ALA A 143 10.40 9.69 -0.31
CA ALA A 143 11.06 10.96 0.02
C ALA A 143 10.21 12.17 -0.41
N GLN A 144 9.43 12.02 -1.49
CA GLN A 144 8.49 13.04 -1.98
C GLN A 144 7.16 12.97 -1.22
N ALA A 145 6.59 11.78 -1.02
CA ALA A 145 5.21 11.59 -0.55
C ALA A 145 5.03 11.67 0.97
N THR A 146 6.08 11.38 1.76
CA THR A 146 6.12 11.49 3.23
C THR A 146 4.89 10.98 4.01
N LEU A 147 4.27 9.88 3.54
CA LEU A 147 3.00 9.30 4.02
C LEU A 147 2.92 8.90 5.51
N GLY A 148 4.00 9.04 6.27
CA GLY A 148 4.04 8.80 7.71
C GLY A 148 3.67 10.01 8.56
N ALA A 149 3.44 11.19 7.96
CA ALA A 149 3.12 12.43 8.65
C ALA A 149 2.06 13.23 7.89
N ILE A 150 1.37 14.14 8.57
CA ILE A 150 0.43 15.09 7.99
C ILE A 150 1.22 16.36 7.67
N ASP A 151 1.82 16.44 6.49
CA ASP A 151 2.77 17.49 6.12
C ASP A 151 2.69 17.98 4.67
N GLY A 152 1.70 17.49 3.92
CA GLY A 152 1.49 17.81 2.52
C GLY A 152 1.43 19.30 2.18
N VAL A 153 2.12 19.64 1.10
CA VAL A 153 2.16 20.98 0.52
C VAL A 153 1.54 20.90 -0.86
N PHE A 154 0.56 21.76 -1.15
CA PHE A 154 -0.12 21.76 -2.45
C PHE A 154 0.89 21.91 -3.60
N PHE A 155 0.83 20.95 -4.54
CA PHE A 155 1.67 20.89 -5.73
C PHE A 155 3.18 20.82 -5.46
N ASP A 156 3.56 20.26 -4.31
CA ASP A 156 4.94 20.06 -3.91
C ASP A 156 5.07 18.69 -3.19
N THR A 157 5.79 18.60 -2.08
CA THR A 157 5.98 17.37 -1.32
C THR A 157 4.84 17.05 -0.34
N GLY A 158 4.81 15.82 0.15
CA GLY A 158 3.94 15.33 1.22
C GLY A 158 2.58 14.87 0.78
N SER A 159 2.46 14.38 -0.46
CA SER A 159 1.30 13.62 -0.83
C SER A 159 1.60 12.60 -1.92
N LEU A 160 0.75 11.60 -2.01
CA LEU A 160 0.66 10.64 -3.10
C LEU A 160 -0.75 10.70 -3.70
N THR A 161 -0.87 10.99 -4.99
CA THR A 161 -2.14 10.77 -5.70
C THR A 161 -2.19 9.34 -6.23
N LEU A 162 -3.33 8.66 -6.06
CA LEU A 162 -3.47 7.28 -6.55
C LEU A 162 -3.76 7.24 -8.05
N GLY A 163 -4.35 8.29 -8.63
CA GLY A 163 -4.94 8.25 -9.96
C GLY A 163 -6.24 7.43 -10.02
N ASP A 164 -6.95 7.53 -11.15
CA ASP A 164 -8.24 6.87 -11.35
C ASP A 164 -8.07 5.33 -11.27
N GLY A 165 -8.66 4.72 -10.24
CA GLY A 165 -8.61 3.28 -9.97
C GLY A 165 -7.27 2.77 -9.42
N GLY A 166 -6.39 3.68 -9.00
CA GLY A 166 -5.12 3.33 -8.36
C GLY A 166 -5.28 2.70 -6.98
N MET A 167 -4.20 2.12 -6.48
CA MET A 167 -4.21 1.47 -5.19
C MET A 167 -2.89 1.61 -4.45
N LEU A 168 -2.99 1.66 -3.13
CA LEU A 168 -1.87 1.64 -2.20
C LEU A 168 -2.14 0.60 -1.12
N THR A 169 -1.15 -0.23 -0.79
CA THR A 169 -1.17 -1.07 0.40
C THR A 169 -0.05 -0.63 1.34
N ALA A 170 -0.43 -0.09 2.49
CA ALA A 170 0.45 0.19 3.61
C ALA A 170 0.72 -1.12 4.38
N ILE A 171 2.00 -1.48 4.56
CA ILE A 171 2.43 -2.71 5.25
C ILE A 171 3.03 -2.35 6.61
N PHE A 172 2.59 -3.05 7.65
CA PHE A 172 3.09 -2.91 9.02
C PHE A 172 3.95 -4.12 9.40
N GLY A 173 5.26 -3.90 9.51
CA GLY A 173 6.24 -4.91 9.88
C GLY A 173 7.01 -4.51 11.14
N PRO A 174 6.75 -5.12 12.31
CA PRO A 174 5.83 -6.23 12.58
C PRO A 174 4.34 -5.83 12.51
N SER A 175 3.46 -6.83 12.38
CA SER A 175 2.01 -6.63 12.48
C SER A 175 1.64 -5.95 13.81
N VAL A 176 0.60 -5.12 13.78
CA VAL A 176 0.14 -4.33 14.92
C VAL A 176 -1.01 -5.05 15.62
N PRO A 177 -0.90 -5.40 16.91
CA PRO A 177 -2.00 -6.03 17.64
C PRO A 177 -3.24 -5.14 17.70
N VAL A 178 -4.42 -5.72 17.42
CA VAL A 178 -5.70 -5.05 17.66
C VAL A 178 -6.02 -5.21 19.13
N GLY A 179 -5.67 -4.19 19.91
CA GLY A 179 -5.90 -4.13 21.35
C GLY A 179 -7.32 -3.68 21.71
N ALA A 180 -7.46 -3.12 22.91
CA ALA A 180 -8.70 -2.49 23.36
C ALA A 180 -8.96 -1.12 22.69
N SER A 181 -7.96 -0.60 21.97
CA SER A 181 -7.98 0.70 21.31
C SER A 181 -6.97 0.65 20.16
N LEU A 182 -7.43 0.92 18.95
CA LEU A 182 -6.61 1.09 17.76
C LEU A 182 -7.42 1.82 16.70
N PHE A 183 -6.83 2.81 16.07
CA PHE A 183 -7.48 3.65 15.06
C PHE A 183 -6.62 3.72 13.81
N LEU A 184 -7.26 3.81 12.65
CA LEU A 184 -6.64 4.19 11.39
C LEU A 184 -6.86 5.68 11.17
N PHE A 185 -5.79 6.40 10.87
CA PHE A 185 -5.85 7.75 10.35
C PHE A 185 -5.43 7.78 8.89
N ILE A 186 -6.20 8.52 8.09
CA ILE A 186 -5.89 8.88 6.72
C ILE A 186 -6.02 10.39 6.62
N ALA A 187 -4.99 11.05 6.11
CA ALA A 187 -5.06 12.46 5.77
C ALA A 187 -5.08 12.64 4.26
N GLU A 188 -5.91 13.56 3.81
CA GLU A 188 -6.03 13.96 2.43
C GLU A 188 -5.53 15.39 2.28
N LEU A 189 -4.65 15.63 1.31
CA LEU A 189 -4.16 16.96 1.01
C LEU A 189 -5.27 17.78 0.36
N GLY A 190 -5.66 18.85 1.03
CA GLY A 190 -6.68 19.80 0.59
C GLY A 190 -8.02 19.69 1.31
N ASN A 191 -8.90 20.58 0.92
CA ASN A 191 -10.27 20.67 1.45
C ASN A 191 -11.24 21.26 0.42
N SER A 192 -10.92 21.19 -0.87
CA SER A 192 -11.78 21.78 -1.89
C SER A 192 -13.12 21.03 -1.93
N PRO A 193 -14.24 21.71 -2.19
CA PRO A 193 -15.53 21.05 -2.31
C PRO A 193 -15.51 19.97 -3.42
N GLY A 194 -15.66 18.70 -3.04
CA GLY A 194 -15.61 17.56 -3.95
C GLY A 194 -14.31 16.76 -3.92
N GLU A 195 -13.29 17.23 -3.22
CA GLU A 195 -12.13 16.46 -2.78
C GLU A 195 -12.54 15.72 -1.48
N GLY A 196 -12.22 14.43 -1.42
CA GLY A 196 -12.59 13.54 -0.33
C GLY A 196 -11.96 12.16 -0.49
N VAL A 197 -11.83 11.41 0.61
CA VAL A 197 -11.47 9.98 0.58
C VAL A 197 -12.63 9.15 0.01
N ASP A 198 -12.87 9.26 -1.29
CA ASP A 198 -13.73 8.36 -2.05
C ASP A 198 -12.92 7.12 -2.47
N ALA A 199 -12.70 6.25 -1.49
CA ALA A 199 -11.89 5.05 -1.64
C ALA A 199 -12.49 3.87 -0.86
N THR A 200 -12.21 2.66 -1.35
CA THR A 200 -12.45 1.43 -0.59
C THR A 200 -11.23 1.14 0.27
N ILE A 201 -11.45 0.96 1.57
CA ILE A 201 -10.38 0.64 2.53
C ILE A 201 -10.59 -0.77 3.06
N GLU A 202 -9.54 -1.58 2.93
CA GLU A 202 -9.49 -2.99 3.32
C GLU A 202 -8.39 -3.19 4.36
N VAL A 203 -8.73 -3.73 5.53
CA VAL A 203 -7.75 -4.10 6.57
C VAL A 203 -7.50 -5.60 6.52
N SER A 204 -6.24 -6.03 6.65
CA SER A 204 -5.86 -7.45 6.66
C SER A 204 -4.80 -7.77 7.73
N ASP A 205 -4.88 -8.98 8.25
CA ASP A 205 -3.91 -9.64 9.14
C ASP A 205 -2.77 -10.34 8.37
N VAL A 206 -2.78 -10.27 7.03
CA VAL A 206 -1.76 -10.90 6.17
C VAL A 206 -1.18 -9.86 5.21
N VAL A 207 0.14 -9.86 5.05
CA VAL A 207 0.79 -9.07 4.00
C VAL A 207 0.49 -9.73 2.64
N PRO A 208 -0.06 -8.99 1.65
CA PRO A 208 -0.32 -9.56 0.34
C PRO A 208 0.96 -10.14 -0.28
N GLU A 209 0.92 -11.43 -0.63
CA GLU A 209 2.01 -12.04 -1.38
C GLU A 209 1.96 -11.54 -2.83
N VAL A 210 3.07 -11.00 -3.33
CA VAL A 210 3.22 -10.75 -4.77
C VAL A 210 3.29 -12.12 -5.46
N PRO A 211 2.32 -12.49 -6.33
CA PRO A 211 2.33 -13.79 -6.97
C PRO A 211 3.63 -13.97 -7.75
N LEU A 212 4.37 -15.05 -7.48
CA LEU A 212 5.52 -15.41 -8.29
C LEU A 212 5.08 -15.47 -9.76
N PRO A 213 5.84 -14.86 -10.70
CA PRO A 213 5.52 -14.98 -12.12
C PRO A 213 5.37 -16.45 -12.47
N GLY A 214 4.31 -16.84 -13.19
CA GLY A 214 4.08 -18.25 -13.56
C GLY A 214 5.28 -18.90 -14.27
N ALA A 215 6.14 -18.08 -14.88
CA ALA A 215 7.43 -18.47 -15.46
C ALA A 215 8.41 -19.08 -14.43
N ALA A 216 8.40 -18.63 -13.16
CA ALA A 216 9.24 -19.19 -12.10
C ALA A 216 8.82 -20.63 -11.75
N VAL A 217 7.51 -20.90 -11.72
CA VAL A 217 6.97 -22.26 -11.53
C VAL A 217 7.30 -23.16 -12.72
N LEU A 218 7.17 -22.64 -13.95
CA LEU A 218 7.61 -23.33 -15.18
C LEU A 218 9.11 -23.62 -15.20
N PHE A 219 9.93 -22.67 -14.75
CA PHE A 219 11.38 -22.84 -14.69
C PHE A 219 11.79 -23.88 -13.64
N ALA A 220 11.20 -23.81 -12.44
CA ALA A 220 11.45 -24.78 -11.38
C ALA A 220 10.99 -26.19 -11.76
N SER A 221 9.81 -26.33 -12.39
CA SER A 221 9.33 -27.62 -12.91
C SER A 221 10.19 -28.15 -14.06
N GLY A 222 10.67 -27.28 -14.95
CA GLY A 222 11.64 -27.63 -16.00
C GLY A 222 12.96 -28.16 -15.45
N LEU A 223 13.52 -27.52 -14.42
CA LEU A 223 14.73 -27.97 -13.72
C LEU A 223 14.54 -29.33 -13.04
N ALA A 224 13.38 -29.56 -12.41
CA ALA A 224 13.04 -30.84 -11.78
C ALA A 224 12.95 -31.96 -12.82
N ALA A 225 12.31 -31.71 -13.97
CA ALA A 225 12.21 -32.66 -15.07
C ALA A 225 13.58 -33.05 -15.65
N LEU A 226 14.51 -32.09 -15.80
CA LEU A 226 15.87 -32.36 -16.27
C LEU A 226 16.65 -33.27 -15.30
N ARG A 227 16.53 -33.03 -13.99
CA ARG A 227 17.18 -33.87 -12.96
C ARG A 227 16.65 -35.30 -12.96
N LEU A 228 15.35 -35.49 -13.16
CA LEU A 228 14.75 -36.83 -13.25
C LEU A 228 15.20 -37.59 -14.50
N ARG A 229 15.43 -36.89 -15.62
CA ARG A 229 15.91 -37.50 -16.87
C ARG A 229 17.35 -38.00 -16.75
N LYS A 230 18.21 -37.27 -16.01
CA LYS A 230 19.63 -37.62 -15.81
C LYS A 230 19.86 -38.86 -14.92
N LYS A 231 18.86 -39.30 -14.16
CA LYS A 231 18.92 -40.52 -13.31
C LYS A 231 18.50 -41.80 -14.05
N LYS A 232 17.93 -41.71 -15.25
CA LYS A 232 17.46 -42.85 -16.05
C LYS A 232 18.38 -43.21 -17.23
N ALA A 233 19.45 -42.45 -17.45
CA ALA A 233 20.54 -42.77 -18.39
C ALA A 233 21.75 -43.24 -17.57
#